data_AF-A0A938JBC2-F1
#
_entry.id   AF-A0A938JBC2-F1
#
_cell.length_a   1.000
_cell.length_b   1.000
_cell.length_c   1.000
_cell.angle_alpha   90.00
_cell.angle_beta   90.00
_cell.angle_gamma   90.00
#
_symmetry.space_group_name_H-M   'P 1'
#
loop_
_entity.id
_entity.type
_entity.pdbx_description
1 polymer ?
#
loop_
_entity_poly.entity_id
_entity_poly.type
_entity_poly.pdbx_seq_one_letter_code
_entity_poly.pdbx_strand_id
1 'polypeptide(L)'
;MFRRRQFGDLIDRQLRVFAADHGDRLEAIREARSAYRTSDRDAAEERYGDYADELDWAAEELAAMRDGYAETLDDGDGTADRYVSEFNRAAQKTMPEIAEALEG
;
A
#
# COMPACT_ATOMS: atom_id res chain seq x y z
N MET A 1 -22.70 -15.30 -13.84
CA MET A 1 -21.82 -14.13 -13.98
C MET A 1 -20.55 -14.37 -13.18
N PHE A 2 -19.47 -14.82 -13.82
CA PHE A 2 -18.14 -14.89 -13.21
C PHE A 2 -17.33 -13.70 -13.72
N ARG A 3 -17.50 -12.51 -13.12
CA ARG A 3 -16.46 -11.46 -13.17
C ARG A 3 -15.35 -11.93 -12.23
N ARG A 4 -14.64 -12.99 -12.63
CA ARG A 4 -13.48 -13.51 -11.91
C ARG A 4 -12.41 -12.44 -11.99
N ARG A 5 -11.88 -12.05 -10.82
CA ARG A 5 -10.68 -11.22 -10.61
C ARG A 5 -9.71 -11.35 -11.78
N GLN A 6 -9.78 -10.44 -12.74
CA GLN A 6 -8.98 -10.54 -13.97
C GLN A 6 -7.50 -10.39 -13.65
N PHE A 7 -7.20 -9.63 -12.60
CA PHE A 7 -5.85 -9.28 -12.17
C PHE A 7 -5.45 -9.93 -10.84
N GLY A 8 -6.30 -10.78 -10.25
CA GLY A 8 -6.10 -11.28 -8.88
C GLY A 8 -4.71 -11.90 -8.66
N ASP A 9 -4.32 -12.85 -9.51
CA ASP A 9 -3.04 -13.54 -9.39
C ASP A 9 -1.84 -12.60 -9.65
N LEU A 10 -2.01 -11.62 -10.54
CA LEU A 10 -0.99 -10.62 -10.85
C LEU A 10 -0.79 -9.67 -9.67
N ILE A 11 -1.87 -9.11 -9.14
CA ILE A 11 -1.86 -8.17 -8.01
C ILE A 11 -1.29 -8.87 -6.77
N ASP A 12 -1.72 -10.11 -6.49
CA ASP A 12 -1.17 -10.89 -5.37
C ASP A 12 0.35 -11.08 -5.50
N ARG A 13 0.85 -11.22 -6.73
CA ARG A 13 2.29 -11.30 -6.99
C ARG A 13 2.98 -9.94 -6.85
N GLN A 14 2.40 -8.86 -7.36
CA GLN A 14 2.95 -7.50 -7.23
C GLN A 14 3.07 -7.10 -5.75
N LEU A 15 2.02 -7.32 -4.95
CA LEU A 15 2.03 -7.03 -3.52
C LEU A 15 3.05 -7.90 -2.77
N ARG A 16 3.28 -9.15 -3.21
CA ARG A 16 4.35 -9.99 -2.66
C ARG A 16 5.73 -9.48 -3.04
N VAL A 17 5.93 -8.99 -4.26
CA VAL A 17 7.19 -8.38 -4.69
C VAL A 17 7.46 -7.13 -3.87
N PHE A 18 6.48 -6.23 -3.74
CA PHE A 18 6.57 -5.05 -2.88
C PHE A 18 6.99 -5.42 -1.44
N ALA A 19 6.32 -6.41 -0.85
CA ALA A 19 6.63 -6.84 0.51
C ALA A 19 8.03 -7.49 0.65
N ALA A 20 8.53 -8.14 -0.41
CA ALA A 20 9.86 -8.73 -0.42
C ALA A 20 10.94 -7.66 -0.58
N ASP A 21 10.74 -6.71 -1.49
CA ASP A 21 11.72 -5.65 -1.80
C ASP A 21 11.81 -4.60 -0.68
N HIS A 22 10.70 -4.36 0.04
CA HIS A 22 10.61 -3.35 1.09
C HIS A 22 10.42 -3.95 2.50
N GLY A 23 10.81 -5.21 2.70
CA GLY A 23 10.60 -5.94 3.97
C GLY A 23 11.11 -5.20 5.21
N ASP A 24 12.31 -4.62 5.13
CA ASP A 24 12.91 -3.85 6.24
C ASP A 24 12.12 -2.58 6.55
N ARG A 25 11.58 -1.91 5.54
CA ARG A 25 10.74 -0.71 5.69
C ARG A 25 9.37 -1.04 6.27
N LEU A 26 8.77 -2.15 5.83
CA LEU A 26 7.53 -2.65 6.43
C LEU A 26 7.71 -3.02 7.90
N GLU A 27 8.89 -3.49 8.29
CA GLU A 27 9.21 -3.69 9.71
C GLU A 27 9.38 -2.36 10.44
N ALA A 28 10.09 -1.39 9.85
CA ALA A 28 10.23 -0.05 10.43
C ALA A 28 8.87 0.62 10.72
N ILE A 29 7.88 0.48 9.83
CA ILE A 29 6.50 0.95 10.06
C ILE A 29 5.89 0.30 11.31
N ARG A 30 6.08 -1.02 11.49
CA ARG A 30 5.57 -1.75 12.66
C ARG A 30 6.26 -1.29 13.95
N GLU A 31 7.56 -1.08 13.89
CA GLU A 31 8.37 -0.59 15.01
C GLU A 31 7.97 0.83 15.40
N ALA A 32 7.87 1.75 14.43
CA ALA A 32 7.45 3.14 14.65
C ALA A 32 6.04 3.20 15.25
N ARG A 33 5.10 2.39 14.74
CA ARG A 33 3.75 2.26 15.30
C ARG A 33 3.76 1.78 16.75
N SER A 34 4.57 0.77 17.04
CA SER A 34 4.71 0.25 18.40
C SER A 34 5.26 1.33 19.33
N ALA A 35 6.32 2.01 18.89
CA ALA A 35 6.96 3.09 19.63
C ALA A 35 5.98 4.22 19.94
N TYR A 36 5.19 4.65 18.95
CA TYR A 36 4.10 5.60 19.12
C TYR A 36 3.07 5.12 20.16
N ARG A 37 2.55 3.90 20.01
CA ARG A 37 1.54 3.35 20.92
C ARG A 37 1.99 3.22 22.37
N THR A 38 3.29 3.04 22.59
CA THR A 38 3.87 2.91 23.95
C THR A 38 4.45 4.19 24.50
N SER A 39 4.51 5.26 23.69
CA SER A 39 5.09 6.54 24.11
C SER A 39 4.22 7.27 25.12
N ASP A 40 4.88 8.02 26.01
CA ASP A 40 4.20 8.97 26.88
C ASP A 40 3.64 10.15 26.06
N ARG A 41 2.67 10.85 26.65
CA ARG A 41 1.91 11.92 25.97
C ARG A 41 2.78 13.01 25.34
N ASP A 42 3.91 13.33 25.97
CA ASP A 42 4.82 14.38 25.52
C ASP A 42 5.66 13.97 24.30
N ALA A 43 5.86 12.66 24.07
CA ALA A 43 6.61 12.12 22.94
C ALA A 43 5.69 11.56 21.83
N ALA A 44 4.39 11.42 22.10
CA ALA A 44 3.43 10.79 21.19
C ALA A 44 3.28 11.52 19.85
N GLU A 45 3.41 12.85 19.83
CA GLU A 45 3.33 13.62 18.58
C GLU A 45 4.55 13.37 17.68
N GLU A 46 5.76 13.42 18.24
CA GLU A 46 7.00 13.12 17.51
C GLU A 46 6.98 11.69 16.95
N ARG A 47 6.62 10.71 17.78
CA ARG A 47 6.53 9.30 17.36
C ARG A 47 5.42 9.04 16.37
N TYR A 48 4.33 9.79 16.43
CA TYR A 48 3.30 9.74 15.40
C TYR A 48 3.82 10.29 14.08
N GLY A 49 4.59 11.39 14.10
CA GLY A 49 5.27 11.94 12.93
C GLY A 49 6.18 10.90 12.27
N ASP A 50 7.08 10.29 13.04
CA ASP A 50 7.98 9.23 12.53
C ASP A 50 7.19 8.06 11.89
N TYR A 51 6.06 7.68 12.50
CA TYR A 51 5.20 6.63 11.97
C TYR A 51 4.45 7.04 10.70
N ALA A 52 3.93 8.26 10.65
CA ALA A 52 3.20 8.80 9.50
C ALA A 52 4.13 8.95 8.28
N ASP A 53 5.35 9.44 8.48
CA ASP A 53 6.34 9.60 7.40
C ASP A 53 6.68 8.25 6.74
N GLU A 54 6.83 7.17 7.53
CA GLU A 54 7.08 5.83 6.98
C GLU A 54 5.85 5.25 6.26
N LEU A 55 4.63 5.56 6.72
CA LEU A 55 3.40 5.17 6.02
C LEU A 55 3.26 5.90 4.68
N ASP A 56 3.48 7.22 4.66
CA ASP A 56 3.38 8.04 3.46
C ASP A 56 4.38 7.58 2.41
N TRP A 57 5.63 7.35 2.81
CA TRP A 57 6.64 6.80 1.91
C TRP A 57 6.22 5.44 1.31
N ALA A 58 5.70 4.53 2.13
CA ALA A 58 5.26 3.22 1.64
C ALA A 58 4.02 3.31 0.73
N ALA A 59 3.12 4.26 1.00
CA ALA A 59 1.97 4.53 0.15
C ALA A 59 2.38 5.09 -1.21
N GLU A 60 3.34 6.03 -1.24
CA GLU A 60 3.89 6.59 -2.48
C GLU A 60 4.56 5.51 -3.35
N GLU A 61 5.40 4.65 -2.78
CA GLU A 61 6.05 3.57 -3.52
C GLU A 61 5.03 2.55 -4.05
N LEU A 62 4.00 2.24 -3.24
CA LEU A 62 2.92 1.34 -3.65
C LEU A 62 2.08 1.96 -4.77
N ALA A 63 1.81 3.27 -4.71
CA ALA A 63 1.15 4.03 -5.77
C ALA A 63 1.96 3.99 -7.05
N ALA A 64 3.27 4.27 -6.97
CA ALA A 64 4.17 4.26 -8.13
C ALA A 64 4.20 2.89 -8.81
N MET A 65 4.24 1.79 -8.05
CA MET A 65 4.14 0.43 -8.60
C MET A 65 2.80 0.17 -9.30
N ARG A 66 1.69 0.59 -8.68
CA ARG A 66 0.34 0.44 -9.24
C ARG A 66 0.22 1.24 -10.53
N ASP A 67 0.49 2.52 -10.47
CA ASP A 67 0.27 3.48 -11.54
C ASP A 67 1.19 3.19 -12.73
N GLY A 68 2.45 2.84 -12.45
CA GLY A 68 3.40 2.44 -13.49
C GLY A 68 2.98 1.17 -14.27
N TYR A 69 2.25 0.24 -13.64
CA TYR A 69 1.64 -0.87 -14.39
C TYR A 69 0.35 -0.45 -15.10
N ALA A 70 -0.48 0.38 -14.47
CA ALA A 70 -1.72 0.87 -15.05
C ALA A 70 -1.48 1.63 -16.36
N GLU A 71 -0.42 2.45 -16.42
CA GLU A 71 0.02 3.18 -17.62
C GLU A 71 0.40 2.26 -18.79
N THR A 72 0.66 0.96 -18.55
CA THR A 72 0.94 -0.01 -19.62
C THR A 72 -0.32 -0.68 -20.19
N LEU A 73 -1.47 -0.49 -19.54
CA LEU A 73 -2.75 -1.06 -19.95
C LEU A 73 -3.42 -0.16 -20.99
N ASP A 74 -4.22 -0.76 -21.86
CA ASP A 74 -5.05 -0.01 -22.80
C ASP A 74 -6.23 0.66 -22.06
N ASP A 75 -6.35 1.97 -22.18
CA ASP A 75 -7.43 2.76 -21.55
C ASP A 75 -8.76 2.65 -22.32
N GLY A 76 -8.76 2.05 -23.52
CA GLY A 76 -9.92 2.02 -24.41
C GLY A 76 -11.20 1.38 -23.84
N ASP A 77 -11.07 0.40 -22.94
CA ASP A 77 -12.20 -0.34 -22.35
C ASP A 77 -12.30 -0.25 -20.81
N GLY A 78 -11.58 0.71 -20.20
CA GLY A 78 -11.54 0.89 -18.74
C GLY A 78 -10.79 -0.23 -18.02
N THR A 79 -9.86 -0.89 -18.71
CA THR A 79 -9.02 -1.96 -18.16
C THR A 79 -8.09 -1.41 -17.07
N ALA A 80 -7.48 -0.24 -17.28
CA ALA A 80 -6.64 0.44 -16.29
C ALA A 80 -7.41 0.75 -14.99
N ASP A 81 -8.58 1.40 -15.10
CA ASP A 81 -9.43 1.72 -13.94
C ASP A 81 -9.83 0.46 -13.14
N ARG A 82 -10.13 -0.64 -13.84
CA ARG A 82 -10.46 -1.92 -13.20
C ARG A 82 -9.26 -2.48 -12.45
N TYR A 83 -8.08 -2.46 -13.06
CA TYR A 83 -6.85 -2.89 -12.41
C TYR A 83 -6.60 -2.07 -11.14
N VAL A 84 -6.64 -0.73 -11.21
CA VAL A 84 -6.45 0.16 -10.05
C VAL A 84 -7.46 -0.16 -8.94
N SER A 85 -8.73 -0.35 -9.28
CA SER A 85 -9.77 -0.70 -8.30
C SER A 85 -9.56 -2.08 -7.67
N GLU A 86 -9.16 -3.09 -8.45
CA GLU A 86 -8.83 -4.42 -7.92
C GLU A 86 -7.57 -4.38 -7.06
N PHE A 87 -6.57 -3.56 -7.42
CA PHE A 87 -5.32 -3.38 -6.70
C PHE A 87 -5.56 -2.75 -5.33
N ASN A 88 -6.26 -1.61 -5.26
CA ASN A 88 -6.54 -0.94 -3.98
C ASN A 88 -7.31 -1.85 -3.02
N ARG A 89 -8.28 -2.63 -3.53
CA ARG A 89 -9.01 -3.63 -2.72
C ARG A 89 -8.12 -4.75 -2.19
N ALA A 90 -7.13 -5.18 -2.95
CA ALA A 90 -6.18 -6.19 -2.51
C ALA A 90 -5.21 -5.61 -1.47
N ALA A 91 -4.68 -4.41 -1.72
CA ALA A 91 -3.82 -3.67 -0.79
C ALA A 91 -4.51 -3.45 0.56
N GLN A 92 -5.79 -3.02 0.56
CA GLN A 92 -6.58 -2.86 1.79
C GLN A 92 -6.69 -4.16 2.61
N LYS A 93 -6.61 -5.31 1.92
CA LYS A 93 -6.72 -6.62 2.56
C LYS A 93 -5.40 -7.11 3.15
N THR A 94 -4.28 -6.78 2.53
CA THR A 94 -2.94 -7.30 2.89
C THR A 94 -2.13 -6.33 3.73
N MET A 95 -2.32 -5.04 3.51
CA MET A 95 -1.57 -3.94 4.13
C MET A 95 -2.49 -2.73 4.39
N PRO A 96 -3.50 -2.88 5.26
CA PRO A 96 -4.56 -1.88 5.43
C PRO A 96 -4.04 -0.48 5.78
N GLU A 97 -3.02 -0.38 6.63
CA GLU A 97 -2.51 0.92 7.11
C GLU A 97 -1.82 1.72 6.01
N ILE A 98 -1.11 1.03 5.11
CA ILE A 98 -0.48 1.64 3.93
C ILE A 98 -1.55 1.99 2.89
N ALA A 99 -2.56 1.13 2.72
CA ALA A 99 -3.67 1.38 1.82
C ALA A 99 -4.53 2.58 2.26
N GLU A 100 -4.68 2.81 3.56
CA GLU A 100 -5.35 4.00 4.10
C GLU A 100 -4.59 5.28 3.73
N ALA A 101 -3.26 5.29 3.83
CA ALA A 101 -2.43 6.42 3.39
C ALA A 101 -2.43 6.61 1.87
N LEU A 102 -2.58 5.53 1.10
CA LEU A 102 -2.69 5.55 -0.37
C LEU A 102 -3.98 6.23 -0.89
N GLU A 103 -5.07 6.19 -0.10
CA GLU A 103 -6.37 6.79 -0.47
C GLU A 103 -6.59 8.20 0.11
N GLY A 104 -5.66 8.70 0.93
CA GLY A 104 -5.69 10.01 1.59
C GLY A 104 -5.34 11.18 0.67
#